data_AF-A0A5Q0UYU9-F1
#
_entry.id   AF-A0A5Q0UYU9-F1
#
_cell.length_a   1.000
_cell.length_b   1.000
_cell.length_c   1.000
_cell.angle_alpha   90.00
_cell.angle_beta   90.00
_cell.angle_gamma   90.00
#
_symmetry.space_group_name_H-M   'P 1'
#
loop_
_entity.id
_entity.type
_entity.pdbx_description
1 polymer ?
#
loop_
_entity_poly.entity_id
_entity_poly.type
_entity_poly.pdbx_seq_one_letter_code
_entity_poly.pdbx_strand_id
1 'polypeptide(L)'
;VYNATAAGIVKKIIRKEKGGYEITIVDASDGREVIDIIPPGPEPLVSEGESIKLDQPLTSNPNVGGFGQGDAEIVLQDPLRVQGLLFFVASVILAQIFLVLKKKQFEKVQLSEMNF
;
A
#
# COMPACT_ATOMS: atom_id res chain seq x y z
N VAL A 1 -8.94 8.17 17.65
CA VAL A 1 -9.98 7.52 18.49
C VAL A 1 -9.57 7.72 19.93
N TYR A 2 -10.48 8.17 20.77
CA TYR A 2 -10.28 8.26 22.22
C TYR A 2 -11.14 7.20 22.90
N ASN A 3 -10.55 6.48 23.85
CA ASN A 3 -11.20 5.38 24.56
C ASN A 3 -11.54 5.80 25.99
N ALA A 4 -12.53 5.13 26.58
CA ALA A 4 -12.99 5.38 27.93
C ALA A 4 -11.96 4.94 28.97
N THR A 5 -11.63 5.82 29.91
CA THR A 5 -10.68 5.52 31.00
C THR A 5 -11.28 4.64 32.10
N ALA A 6 -12.62 4.56 32.20
CA ALA A 6 -13.34 3.76 33.20
C ALA A 6 -14.62 3.14 32.64
N ALA A 7 -15.07 2.04 33.23
CA ALA A 7 -16.38 1.45 32.96
C ALA A 7 -17.44 2.11 33.85
N GLY A 8 -18.60 2.47 33.29
CA GLY A 8 -19.54 3.30 34.03
C GLY A 8 -20.71 3.81 33.22
N ILE A 9 -21.33 4.87 33.73
CA ILE A 9 -22.40 5.61 33.04
C ILE A 9 -21.89 7.00 32.69
N VAL A 10 -22.12 7.43 31.45
CA VAL A 10 -21.80 8.79 31.01
C VAL A 10 -22.74 9.77 31.70
N LYS A 11 -22.22 10.61 32.58
CA LYS A 11 -22.99 11.60 33.33
C LYS A 11 -23.27 12.85 32.51
N LYS A 12 -22.26 13.35 31.81
CA LYS A 12 -22.33 14.64 31.11
C LYS A 12 -21.31 14.73 29.99
N ILE A 13 -21.68 15.37 28.90
CA ILE A 13 -20.81 15.68 27.77
C ILE A 13 -20.83 17.20 27.55
N ILE A 14 -19.71 17.87 27.85
CA ILE A 14 -19.57 19.33 27.71
C ILE A 14 -18.70 19.64 26.50
N ARG A 15 -19.20 20.45 25.57
CA ARG A 15 -18.40 20.99 24.47
C ARG A 15 -17.61 22.21 24.93
N LYS A 16 -16.29 22.22 24.70
CA LYS A 16 -15.42 23.36 25.03
C LYS A 16 -15.51 24.48 23.98
N GLU A 17 -15.26 25.72 24.40
CA GLU A 17 -15.29 26.91 23.53
C GLU A 17 -14.32 26.83 22.34
N LYS A 18 -13.15 26.21 22.53
CA LYS A 18 -12.13 26.02 21.48
C LYS A 18 -12.34 24.74 20.64
N GLY A 19 -13.50 24.10 20.78
CA GLY A 19 -13.76 22.75 20.26
C GLY A 19 -13.26 21.64 21.19
N GLY A 20 -13.67 20.41 20.92
CA GLY A 20 -13.43 19.25 21.80
C GLY A 20 -14.51 19.07 22.87
N TYR A 21 -14.38 18.00 23.65
CA TYR A 21 -15.40 17.53 24.60
C TYR A 21 -14.77 17.16 25.93
N GLU A 22 -15.48 17.40 27.03
CA GLU A 22 -15.23 16.75 28.33
C GLU A 22 -16.36 15.76 28.57
N ILE A 23 -16.01 14.50 28.80
CA ILE A 23 -16.95 13.44 29.12
C ILE A 23 -16.74 13.04 30.56
N THR A 24 -17.76 13.24 31.39
CA THR A 24 -17.75 12.80 32.78
C THR A 24 -18.38 11.41 32.87
N ILE A 25 -17.64 10.45 33.41
CA ILE A 25 -18.05 9.06 33.58
C ILE A 25 -18.15 8.78 35.07
N VAL A 26 -19.26 8.22 35.53
CA VAL A 26 -19.38 7.69 36.89
C VAL A 26 -18.96 6.23 36.86
N ASP A 27 -17.86 5.90 37.51
CA ASP A 27 -17.35 4.54 37.60
C ASP A 27 -18.36 3.64 38.32
N ALA A 28 -18.64 2.48 37.72
CA ALA A 28 -19.62 1.53 38.24
C ALA A 28 -19.16 0.82 39.53
N SER A 29 -17.86 0.84 39.84
CA SER A 29 -17.27 0.07 40.94
C SER A 29 -17.14 0.86 42.25
N ASP A 30 -16.71 2.12 42.17
CA ASP A 30 -16.43 2.97 43.33
C ASP A 30 -17.23 4.30 43.33
N GLY A 31 -18.06 4.53 42.30
CA GLY A 31 -18.90 5.72 42.16
C GLY A 31 -18.12 7.01 41.94
N ARG A 32 -16.81 6.91 41.65
CA ARG A 32 -15.98 8.09 41.40
C ARG A 32 -16.27 8.67 40.02
N GLU A 33 -16.12 9.97 39.92
CA GLU A 33 -16.25 10.68 38.64
C GLU A 33 -14.88 10.77 37.98
N VAL A 34 -14.78 10.18 36.79
CA VAL A 34 -13.62 10.25 35.91
C VAL A 34 -13.95 11.21 34.76
N ILE A 35 -13.01 12.10 34.42
CA ILE A 35 -13.20 13.09 33.36
C ILE A 35 -12.25 12.76 32.22
N ASP A 36 -12.82 12.40 31.08
CA ASP A 36 -12.08 12.16 29.84
C ASP A 36 -12.12 13.42 28.96
N ILE A 37 -10.94 13.92 28.60
CA ILE A 37 -10.78 15.13 27.80
C ILE A 37 -10.47 14.73 26.35
N ILE A 38 -11.37 15.07 25.44
CA ILE A 38 -11.24 14.83 24.01
C ILE A 38 -10.88 16.16 23.33
N PRO A 39 -9.73 16.26 22.64
CA PRO A 39 -9.37 17.46 21.89
C PRO A 39 -10.28 17.67 20.68
N PRO A 40 -10.24 18.86 20.04
CA PRO A 40 -10.98 19.12 18.81
C PRO A 40 -10.62 18.12 17.70
N GLY A 41 -11.62 17.68 16.92
CA GLY A 41 -11.44 16.85 15.73
C GLY A 41 -12.33 15.61 15.73
N PRO A 42 -12.09 14.61 16.61
CA PRO A 42 -12.94 13.43 16.71
C PRO A 42 -14.34 13.78 17.21
N GLU A 43 -15.37 13.15 16.63
CA GLU A 43 -16.76 13.30 17.06
C GLU A 43 -17.13 12.23 18.09
N PRO A 44 -17.83 12.57 19.18
CA PRO A 44 -18.28 11.60 20.18
C PRO A 44 -19.36 10.69 19.59
N LEU A 45 -19.26 9.40 19.91
CA LEU A 45 -20.22 8.35 19.52
C LEU A 45 -21.20 8.00 20.64
N VAL A 46 -20.89 8.41 21.87
CA VAL A 46 -21.65 8.07 23.08
C VAL A 46 -22.59 9.21 23.48
N SER A 47 -23.68 8.86 24.15
CA SER A 47 -24.68 9.83 24.67
C SER A 47 -24.67 9.90 26.21
N GLU A 48 -25.19 10.99 26.76
CA GLU A 48 -25.44 11.09 28.20
C GLU A 48 -26.43 10.00 28.67
N GLY A 49 -26.15 9.37 29.80
CA GLY A 49 -26.91 8.25 30.35
C GLY A 49 -26.54 6.88 29.79
N GLU A 50 -25.64 6.80 28.82
CA GLU A 50 -25.19 5.54 28.23
C GLU A 50 -24.22 4.80 29.17
N SER A 51 -24.37 3.47 29.25
CA SER A 51 -23.41 2.62 29.96
C SER A 51 -22.28 2.20 29.03
N ILE A 52 -21.04 2.45 29.46
CA ILE A 52 -19.83 2.22 28.69
C ILE A 52 -18.87 1.29 29.45
N LYS A 53 -18.04 0.55 28.70
CA LYS A 53 -17.01 -0.33 29.26
C LYS A 53 -15.64 0.37 29.25
N LEU A 54 -14.72 -0.13 30.07
CA LEU A 54 -13.31 0.25 30.03
C LEU A 54 -12.78 0.02 28.60
N ASP A 55 -11.97 0.96 28.11
CA ASP A 55 -11.38 0.98 26.77
C ASP A 55 -12.39 1.03 25.60
N GLN A 56 -13.69 1.21 25.86
CA GLN A 56 -14.68 1.42 24.81
C GLN A 56 -14.39 2.74 24.07
N PRO A 57 -14.41 2.76 22.72
CA PRO A 57 -14.19 3.98 21.97
C PRO A 57 -15.31 4.99 22.23
N LEU A 58 -14.92 6.18 22.71
CA LEU A 58 -15.82 7.32 22.94
C LEU A 58 -16.03 8.15 21.66
N THR A 59 -15.10 8.07 20.71
CA THR A 59 -15.11 8.90 19.49
C THR A 59 -14.97 8.08 18.22
N SER A 60 -15.41 8.65 17.10
CA SER A 60 -15.08 8.14 15.77
C SER A 60 -13.58 8.25 15.48
N ASN A 61 -13.10 7.52 14.47
CA ASN A 61 -11.75 7.67 13.95
C ASN A 61 -11.75 8.71 12.81
N PRO A 62 -11.24 9.94 13.03
CA PRO A 62 -11.18 10.93 11.96
C PRO A 62 -10.06 10.67 10.95
N ASN A 63 -9.20 9.66 11.18
CA ASN A 63 -8.10 9.36 10.28
C ASN A 63 -8.60 8.87 8.91
N VAL A 64 -8.40 9.68 7.87
CA VAL A 64 -8.66 9.35 6.46
C VAL A 64 -7.37 9.05 5.69
N GLY A 65 -6.22 9.07 6.36
CA GLY A 65 -4.93 8.71 5.79
C GLY A 65 -4.60 7.23 5.95
N GLY A 66 -3.57 6.79 5.24
CA GLY A 66 -3.02 5.45 5.36
C GLY A 66 -1.55 5.46 4.93
N PHE A 67 -0.74 4.65 5.60
CA PHE A 67 0.64 4.43 5.18
C PHE A 67 0.67 3.23 4.23
N GLY A 68 1.30 3.38 3.07
CA GLY A 68 1.49 2.32 2.08
C GLY A 68 2.96 2.22 1.70
N GLN A 69 3.44 0.99 1.52
CA GLN A 69 4.78 0.69 1.06
C GLN A 69 4.70 -0.03 -0.29
N GLY A 70 5.68 0.23 -1.15
CA GLY A 70 5.83 -0.43 -2.43
C GLY A 70 7.29 -0.65 -2.73
N ASP A 71 7.59 -1.83 -3.26
CA ASP A 71 8.94 -2.21 -3.67
C ASP A 71 9.10 -2.02 -5.18
N ALA A 72 10.29 -1.60 -5.59
CA ALA A 72 10.66 -1.47 -6.99
C ALA A 72 12.12 -1.92 -7.19
N GLU A 73 12.40 -2.44 -8.38
CA GLU A 73 13.73 -2.87 -8.77
C GLU A 73 14.25 -1.97 -9.90
N ILE A 74 15.57 -1.75 -9.91
CA ILE A 74 16.26 -1.03 -10.97
C ILE A 74 17.48 -1.82 -11.40
N VAL A 75 17.70 -1.92 -12.71
CA VAL A 75 18.90 -2.52 -13.26
C VAL A 75 19.84 -1.42 -13.73
N LEU A 76 20.97 -1.26 -13.03
CA LEU A 76 22.07 -0.41 -13.48
C LEU A 76 22.76 -1.08 -14.67
N GLN A 77 22.62 -0.46 -15.85
CA GLN A 77 23.17 -0.97 -17.10
C GLN A 77 24.49 -0.29 -17.47
N ASP A 78 25.41 -1.09 -17.99
CA ASP A 78 26.60 -0.61 -18.68
C ASP A 78 26.28 -0.52 -20.19
N PRO A 79 26.38 0.67 -20.83
CA PRO A 79 26.14 0.85 -22.25
C PRO A 79 26.97 -0.11 -23.14
N LEU A 80 28.17 -0.49 -22.71
CA LEU A 80 29.03 -1.41 -23.45
C LEU A 80 28.42 -2.81 -23.59
N ARG A 81 27.66 -3.28 -22.58
CA ARG A 81 26.96 -4.57 -22.65
C ARG A 81 25.88 -4.55 -23.73
N VAL A 82 25.16 -3.45 -23.86
CA VAL A 82 24.12 -3.29 -24.88
C VAL A 82 24.73 -3.17 -26.27
N GLN A 83 25.83 -2.41 -26.42
CA GLN A 83 26.54 -2.31 -27.70
C GLN A 83 27.09 -3.68 -28.15
N GLY A 84 27.69 -4.43 -27.23
CA GLY A 84 28.16 -5.80 -27.50
C GLY A 84 27.01 -6.74 -27.90
N LEU A 85 25.87 -6.65 -27.20
CA LEU A 85 24.67 -7.41 -27.55
C LEU A 85 24.16 -7.08 -28.96
N LEU A 86 24.13 -5.80 -29.34
CA LEU A 86 23.68 -5.38 -30.67
C LEU A 86 24.59 -5.92 -31.78
N PHE A 87 25.91 -5.86 -31.59
CA PHE A 87 26.86 -6.42 -32.55
C PHE A 87 26.71 -7.95 -32.67
N PHE A 88 26.52 -8.64 -31.54
CA PHE A 88 26.28 -10.07 -31.53
C PHE A 88 24.99 -10.44 -32.27
N VAL A 89 23.88 -9.73 -32.04
CA VAL A 89 22.63 -9.97 -32.76
C VAL A 89 22.78 -9.72 -34.25
N ALA A 90 23.46 -8.65 -34.65
CA ALA A 90 23.73 -8.36 -36.06
C ALA A 90 24.56 -9.45 -36.73
N SER A 91 25.59 -9.99 -36.05
CA SER A 91 26.41 -11.06 -36.59
C SER A 91 25.64 -12.38 -36.73
N VAL A 92 24.76 -12.70 -35.77
CA VAL A 92 23.87 -13.86 -35.85
C VAL A 92 22.92 -13.75 -37.04
N ILE A 93 22.28 -12.59 -37.24
CA ILE A 93 21.40 -12.34 -38.39
C ILE A 93 22.15 -12.52 -39.70
N LEU A 94 23.36 -11.93 -39.81
CA LEU A 94 24.18 -12.04 -41.00
C LEU A 94 24.56 -13.51 -41.31
N ALA A 95 24.96 -14.26 -40.29
CA ALA A 95 25.27 -15.68 -40.42
C ALA A 95 24.06 -16.49 -40.91
N GLN A 96 22.88 -16.25 -40.32
CA GLN A 96 21.64 -16.90 -40.75
C GLN A 96 21.30 -16.62 -42.22
N ILE A 97 21.44 -15.38 -42.67
CA ILE A 97 21.23 -15.00 -44.07
C ILE A 97 22.18 -15.78 -44.98
N PHE A 98 23.48 -15.79 -44.66
CA PHE A 98 24.46 -16.50 -45.49
C PHE A 98 24.23 -18.00 -45.55
N LEU A 99 23.85 -18.62 -44.44
CA LEU A 99 23.53 -20.05 -44.43
C LEU A 99 22.33 -20.37 -45.34
N VAL A 100 21.28 -19.55 -45.29
CA VAL A 100 20.09 -19.74 -46.16
C VAL A 100 20.46 -19.51 -47.63
N LEU A 101 21.20 -18.45 -47.95
CA LEU A 101 21.65 -18.18 -49.31
C LEU A 101 22.54 -19.30 -49.86
N LYS A 102 23.49 -19.78 -49.04
CA LYS A 102 24.38 -20.86 -49.44
C LYS A 102 23.63 -22.17 -49.68
N LYS A 103 22.66 -22.49 -48.81
CA LYS A 103 21.75 -23.62 -49.01
C LYS A 103 21.01 -23.50 -50.34
N LYS A 104 20.39 -22.34 -50.61
CA LYS A 104 19.65 -22.09 -51.86
C LYS A 104 20.54 -22.16 -53.10
N GLN A 105 21.79 -21.71 -53.01
CA GLN A 105 22.77 -21.86 -54.08
C GLN A 105 23.06 -23.33 -54.36
N PHE A 106 23.28 -24.13 -53.31
CA PHE A 106 23.59 -25.56 -53.44
C PHE A 106 22.42 -26.37 -54.01
N GLU A 107 21.19 -26.09 -53.54
CA GLU A 107 19.97 -26.71 -54.07
C GLU A 107 19.83 -26.51 -55.59
N LYS A 108 20.22 -25.35 -56.13
CA LYS A 108 20.20 -25.10 -57.59
C LYS A 108 21.17 -26.00 -58.36
N VAL A 109 22.36 -26.26 -57.82
CA VAL A 109 23.36 -27.11 -58.46
C VAL A 109 22.91 -28.58 -58.44
N GLN A 110 22.42 -29.06 -57.29
CA GLN A 110 21.86 -30.42 -57.18
C GLN A 110 20.72 -30.65 -58.17
N LEU A 111 19.84 -29.66 -58.36
CA LEU A 111 18.76 -29.73 -59.35
C LEU A 111 19.28 -29.84 -60.79
N SER A 112 20.38 -29.16 -61.14
CA SER A 112 20.98 -29.26 -62.48
C SER A 112 21.71 -30.58 -62.73
N GLU A 113 22.30 -31.16 -61.68
CA GLU A 113 23.06 -32.41 -61.78
C GLU A 113 22.19 -33.67 -61.59
N MET A 114 20.92 -33.50 -61.18
CA MET A 114 19.97 -34.58 -60.84
C MET A 114 20.53 -35.65 -59.90
N ASN A 115 21.59 -35.33 -59.16
CA ASN A 115 22.25 -36.18 -58.19
C ASN A 115 22.20 -35.45 -56.84
N PHE A 116 21.67 -36.15 -55.83
CA PHE A 116 21.34 -35.59 -54.52
C PHE A 116 22.41 -35.90 -53.48
#